data_AF-A0A8S2WUG5-F1
#
_entry.id   AF-A0A8S2WUG5-F1
#
_cell.length_a   1.000
_cell.length_b   1.000
_cell.length_c   1.000
_cell.angle_alpha   90.00
_cell.angle_beta   90.00
_cell.angle_gamma   90.00
#
_symmetry.space_group_name_H-M   'P 1'
#
loop_
_entity.id
_entity.type
_entity.pdbx_description
1 polymer ?
#
loop_
_entity_poly.entity_id
_entity_poly.type
_entity_poly.pdbx_seq_one_letter_code
_entity_poly.pdbx_strand_id
1 'polypeptide(L)'
;HTATFKRHSDLPLTTQWLASIDDLLDQTYVIDVKEKTQLQTTENLAPIIYIQSDCNTPSDRDLYIKELMKYIQIDSYGGCLHNKDLP
;
A
#
# COMPACT_ATOMS: atom_id res chain seq x y z
N HIS A 1 11.81 -14.41 4.18
CA HIS A 1 11.34 -13.58 5.30
C HIS A 1 10.53 -12.43 4.75
N THR A 2 9.21 -12.42 4.92
CA THR A 2 8.36 -11.27 4.59
C THR A 2 7.87 -10.67 5.91
N ALA A 3 8.10 -9.38 6.12
CA ALA A 3 7.65 -8.66 7.31
C ALA A 3 6.15 -8.40 7.21
N THR A 4 5.33 -9.45 7.29
CA THR A 4 3.88 -9.31 7.39
C THR A 4 3.52 -9.41 8.86
N PHE A 5 3.39 -8.25 9.51
CA PHE A 5 2.91 -8.20 10.90
C PHE A 5 1.48 -8.75 10.95
N LYS A 6 1.30 -9.85 11.67
CA LYS A 6 0.00 -10.47 11.96
C LYS A 6 -0.12 -10.70 13.46
N ARG A 7 -1.35 -10.78 13.98
CA ARG A 7 -1.60 -11.00 15.42
C ARG A 7 -0.87 -12.23 15.99
N HIS A 8 -0.69 -13.27 15.17
CA HIS A 8 0.00 -14.51 15.52
C HIS A 8 1.40 -14.60 14.89
N SER A 9 2.05 -13.46 14.66
CA SER A 9 3.40 -13.40 14.12
C SER A 9 4.40 -13.71 15.23
N ASP A 10 5.40 -14.53 14.94
CA ASP A 10 6.54 -14.74 15.83
C ASP A 10 7.52 -13.55 15.82
N LEU A 11 7.34 -12.61 14.87
CA LEU A 11 8.10 -11.36 14.81
C LEU A 11 7.36 -10.25 15.58
N PRO A 12 7.97 -9.65 16.64
CA PRO A 12 7.36 -8.57 17.39
C PRO A 12 7.22 -7.31 16.54
N LEU A 13 6.15 -6.54 16.79
CA LEU A 13 5.98 -5.21 16.20
C LEU A 13 7.05 -4.27 16.80
N THR A 14 7.81 -3.58 15.95
CA THR A 14 8.79 -2.60 16.41
C THR A 14 8.08 -1.34 16.91
N THR A 15 8.24 -1.00 18.19
CA THR A 15 7.62 0.19 18.81
C THR A 15 8.47 1.46 18.71
N GLN A 16 9.64 1.40 18.07
CA GLN A 16 10.61 2.52 18.00
C GLN A 16 10.03 3.82 17.44
N TRP A 17 9.00 3.74 16.59
CA TRP A 17 8.33 4.88 15.94
C TRP A 17 6.87 5.06 16.37
N LEU A 18 6.42 4.30 17.36
CA LEU A 18 5.06 4.41 17.86
C LEU A 18 5.02 5.46 18.97
N ALA A 19 4.43 6.62 18.70
CA ALA A 19 4.39 7.71 19.67
C ALA A 19 3.37 7.44 20.78
N SER A 20 2.26 6.79 20.44
CA SER A 20 1.20 6.43 21.38
C SER A 20 0.43 5.19 20.95
N ILE A 21 -0.35 4.60 21.87
CA ILE A 21 -1.31 3.55 21.52
C ILE A 21 -2.41 4.10 20.60
N ASP A 22 -2.74 5.39 20.74
CA ASP A 22 -3.75 6.04 19.91
C ASP A 22 -3.38 5.97 18.43
N ASP A 23 -2.09 6.05 18.06
CA ASP A 23 -1.65 5.89 16.67
C ASP A 23 -2.04 4.53 16.05
N LEU A 24 -2.23 3.48 16.86
CA LEU A 24 -2.70 2.15 16.40
C LEU A 24 -4.22 2.01 16.41
N LEU A 25 -4.90 2.75 17.28
CA LEU A 25 -6.34 2.65 17.49
C LEU A 25 -7.13 3.73 16.74
N ASP A 26 -6.45 4.76 16.25
CA ASP A 26 -7.04 5.86 15.51
C ASP A 26 -7.72 5.36 14.24
N GLN A 27 -8.96 5.79 14.05
CA GLN A 27 -9.81 5.47 12.91
C GLN A 27 -10.02 6.67 11.99
N THR A 28 -9.31 7.78 12.20
CA THR A 28 -9.44 9.02 11.43
C THR A 28 -9.37 8.80 9.91
N TYR A 29 -8.56 7.86 9.44
CA TYR A 29 -8.42 7.52 8.02
C TYR A 29 -9.08 6.20 7.61
N VAL A 30 -9.82 5.56 8.51
CA VAL A 30 -10.54 4.32 8.23
C VAL A 30 -11.88 4.68 7.60
N ILE A 31 -12.06 4.29 6.35
CA ILE A 31 -13.32 4.48 5.61
C ILE A 31 -14.07 3.16 5.44
N ASP A 32 -15.38 3.26 5.28
CA ASP A 32 -16.23 2.10 5.04
C ASP A 32 -15.95 1.48 3.66
N VAL A 33 -16.17 0.16 3.54
CA VAL A 33 -16.00 -0.58 2.28
C VAL A 33 -16.89 -0.02 1.17
N LYS A 34 -18.08 0.48 1.53
CA LYS A 34 -19.00 1.12 0.59
C LYS A 34 -18.40 2.40 0.01
N GLU A 35 -17.83 3.26 0.86
CA GLU A 35 -17.16 4.49 0.44
C GLU A 35 -15.92 4.17 -0.41
N LYS A 36 -15.11 3.19 0.01
CA LYS A 36 -13.97 2.71 -0.80
C LYS A 36 -14.38 2.29 -2.21
N THR A 37 -15.54 1.65 -2.36
CA THR A 37 -16.06 1.22 -3.67
C THR A 37 -16.55 2.41 -4.49
N GLN A 38 -17.17 3.39 -3.85
CA GLN A 38 -17.57 4.63 -4.51
C GLN A 38 -16.36 5.40 -5.04
N LEU A 39 -15.30 5.54 -4.24
CA LEU A 39 -14.06 6.22 -4.64
C LEU A 39 -13.37 5.60 -5.85
N GLN A 40 -13.46 4.27 -6.05
CA GLN A 40 -12.98 3.63 -7.27
C GLN A 40 -13.70 4.16 -8.52
N THR A 41 -14.97 4.53 -8.40
CA THR A 41 -15.77 5.04 -9.52
C THR A 41 -15.74 6.56 -9.65
N THR A 42 -15.73 7.30 -8.54
CA THR A 42 -15.82 8.77 -8.55
C THR A 42 -14.46 9.43 -8.78
N GLU A 43 -13.40 8.88 -8.20
CA GLU A 43 -12.03 9.42 -8.24
C GLU A 43 -11.09 8.54 -9.09
N ASN A 44 -11.63 7.50 -9.74
CA ASN A 44 -10.88 6.54 -10.53
C ASN A 44 -9.66 5.96 -9.75
N LEU A 45 -9.86 5.65 -8.46
CA LEU A 45 -8.82 5.05 -7.63
C LEU A 45 -8.67 3.57 -7.92
N ALA A 46 -7.42 3.11 -8.02
CA ALA A 46 -7.13 1.69 -8.13
C ALA A 46 -7.42 0.94 -6.81
N PRO A 47 -7.79 -0.35 -6.88
CA PRO A 47 -7.94 -1.19 -5.68
C PRO A 47 -6.62 -1.51 -4.98
N ILE A 48 -5.49 -1.34 -5.68
CA ILE A 48 -4.13 -1.63 -5.20
C ILE A 48 -3.26 -0.38 -5.41
N ILE A 49 -2.42 -0.09 -4.41
CA ILE A 49 -1.43 0.97 -4.44
C ILE A 49 -0.01 0.38 -4.45
N TYR A 50 0.87 0.98 -5.25
CA TYR A 50 2.30 0.71 -5.25
C TYR A 50 3.09 1.99 -4.94
N ILE A 51 3.87 1.97 -3.85
CA ILE A 51 4.68 3.12 -3.43
C ILE A 51 6.13 2.65 -3.27
N GLN A 52 6.96 2.96 -4.26
CA GLN A 52 8.38 2.59 -4.27
C GLN A 52 9.16 3.54 -5.17
N SER A 53 10.31 4.01 -4.70
CA SER A 53 11.23 4.86 -5.49
C SER A 53 12.62 4.26 -5.73
N ASP A 54 12.96 3.16 -5.05
CA ASP A 54 14.18 2.38 -5.34
C ASP A 54 13.82 1.26 -6.32
N CYS A 55 14.29 1.39 -7.57
CA CYS A 55 13.91 0.57 -8.73
C CYS A 55 14.99 -0.48 -9.07
N ASN A 56 14.63 -1.54 -9.81
CA ASN A 56 15.54 -2.66 -10.12
C ASN A 56 16.13 -3.31 -8.85
N THR A 57 15.31 -3.44 -7.80
CA THR A 57 15.73 -4.14 -6.58
C THR A 57 16.00 -5.62 -6.89
N PRO A 58 16.96 -6.30 -6.24
CA PRO A 58 17.26 -7.71 -6.49
C PRO A 58 16.11 -8.70 -6.28
N SER A 59 14.99 -8.24 -5.70
CA SER A 59 13.76 -9.03 -5.56
C SER A 59 12.86 -8.99 -6.80
N ASP A 60 13.22 -8.23 -7.84
CA ASP A 60 12.43 -8.03 -9.07
C ASP A 60 10.98 -7.58 -8.81
N ARG A 61 10.77 -6.87 -7.70
CA ARG A 61 9.45 -6.44 -7.23
C ARG A 61 8.72 -5.56 -8.25
N ASP A 62 9.44 -4.71 -8.96
CA ASP A 62 8.91 -3.89 -10.05
C ASP A 62 8.50 -4.74 -11.26
N LEU A 63 9.23 -5.80 -11.61
CA LEU A 63 8.79 -6.72 -12.66
C LEU A 63 7.48 -7.43 -12.29
N TYR A 64 7.35 -7.90 -11.04
CA TYR A 64 6.11 -8.50 -10.57
C TYR A 64 4.92 -7.53 -10.66
N ILE A 65 5.09 -6.29 -10.19
CA ILE A 65 4.03 -5.28 -10.22
C ILE A 65 3.66 -4.92 -11.66
N LYS A 66 4.66 -4.78 -12.55
CA LYS A 66 4.43 -4.50 -13.98
C LYS A 66 3.61 -5.60 -14.66
N GLU A 67 3.84 -6.87 -14.32
CA GLU A 67 3.00 -7.96 -14.83
C GLU A 67 1.60 -7.96 -14.21
N LEU A 68 1.47 -7.69 -12.91
CA LEU A 68 0.18 -7.61 -12.23
C LEU A 68 -0.71 -6.47 -12.77
N MET A 69 -0.11 -5.34 -13.13
CA MET A 69 -0.79 -4.20 -13.76
C MET A 69 -1.55 -4.55 -15.05
N LYS A 70 -1.22 -5.68 -15.71
CA LYS A 70 -1.94 -6.15 -16.89
C LYS A 70 -3.31 -6.75 -16.56
N TYR A 71 -3.52 -7.16 -15.31
CA TYR A 71 -4.70 -7.89 -14.86
C TYR A 71 -5.55 -7.12 -13.86
N ILE A 72 -4.92 -6.25 -13.06
CA ILE A 72 -5.57 -5.45 -12.03
C ILE A 72 -5.06 -4.01 -12.14
N GLN A 73 -5.95 -3.04 -12.02
CA GLN A 73 -5.56 -1.62 -11.98
C GLN A 73 -4.73 -1.36 -10.70
N ILE A 74 -3.60 -0.67 -10.86
CA ILE A 74 -2.70 -0.30 -9.77
C ILE A 74 -2.31 1.17 -9.93
N ASP A 75 -2.52 1.93 -8.87
CA ASP A 75 -2.01 3.30 -8.77
C ASP A 75 -0.59 3.27 -8.21
N SER A 76 0.34 3.93 -8.89
CA SER A 76 1.76 3.94 -8.57
C SER A 76 2.28 5.36 -8.47
N TYR A 77 2.66 5.74 -7.24
CA TYR A 77 3.00 7.13 -6.89
C TYR A 77 4.49 7.36 -6.65
N GLY A 78 5.27 6.29 -6.44
CA GLY A 78 6.72 6.41 -6.21
C GLY A 78 7.49 6.73 -7.50
N GLY A 79 8.82 6.74 -7.43
CA GLY A 79 9.68 6.95 -8.59
C GLY A 79 9.70 5.78 -9.60
N CYS A 80 9.30 4.59 -9.17
CA CYS A 80 9.27 3.38 -10.01
C CYS A 80 7.87 3.10 -10.54
N LEU A 81 7.76 2.72 -11.82
CA LEU A 81 6.48 2.45 -12.48
C LEU A 81 5.45 3.57 -12.25
N HIS A 82 5.91 4.81 -12.15
CA HIS A 82 5.08 5.95 -11.81
C HIS A 82 3.97 6.13 -12.86
N ASN A 83 2.72 6.18 -12.41
CA ASN A 83 1.57 6.36 -13.29
C ASN A 83 0.51 7.31 -12.73
N LYS A 84 0.73 7.86 -11.53
CA LYS A 84 -0.20 8.77 -10.87
C LYS A 84 0.55 9.67 -9.87
N ASP A 85 0.25 10.96 -9.90
CA ASP A 85 0.73 11.91 -8.90
C ASP A 85 -0.15 11.86 -7.64
N LEU A 86 0.45 12.09 -6.48
CA LEU A 86 -0.33 12.27 -5.25
C LEU A 86 -1.20 13.53 -5.40
N PRO A 87 -2.48 13.47 -5.00
CA PRO A 87 -3.38 14.63 -5.01
C PRO A 87 -2.97 15.73 -4.02
#